data_AF-A0A4Z0MKX9-F1
#
_entry.id   AF-A0A4Z0MKX9-F1
#
_cell.length_a   1.000
_cell.length_b   1.000
_cell.length_c   1.000
_cell.angle_alpha   90.00
_cell.angle_beta   90.00
_cell.angle_gamma   90.00
#
_symmetry.space_group_name_H-M   'P 1'
#
loop_
_entity.id
_entity.type
_entity.pdbx_description
1 polymer ?
#
loop_
_entity_poly.entity_id
_entity_poly.type
_entity_poly.pdbx_seq_one_letter_code
_entity_poly.pdbx_strand_id
1 'polypeptide(L)'
;MNNADFLQAIWRIRRLHWLHYPVQTLVMASVVLGLGSRLPSAAGSERVAAWPGLLLLGAMVPIVGLLLYSVSRRLRPNLRRLAEENLRIYKGRIFLRNSLLCLLILPLLVSYVLTHGTLELVCCGILLLVLPLLTAPSPKNYQRWLLS
;
A
#
# COMPACT_ATOMS: atom_id res chain seq x y z
N MET A 1 2.31 4.54 -30.18
CA MET A 1 1.18 4.76 -29.25
C MET A 1 0.57 6.11 -29.54
N ASN A 2 -0.73 6.18 -29.85
CA ASN A 2 -1.42 7.45 -30.09
C ASN A 2 -1.77 8.13 -28.75
N ASN A 3 -2.08 9.42 -28.77
CA ASN A 3 -2.41 10.20 -27.58
C ASN A 3 -3.65 9.65 -26.85
N ALA A 4 -4.66 9.19 -27.60
CA ALA A 4 -5.86 8.57 -27.05
C ALA A 4 -5.54 7.31 -26.22
N ASP A 5 -4.71 6.41 -26.77
CA ASP A 5 -4.30 5.17 -26.11
C ASP A 5 -3.52 5.47 -24.82
N PHE A 6 -2.65 6.47 -24.86
CA PHE A 6 -1.86 6.90 -23.70
C PHE A 6 -2.76 7.42 -22.57
N LEU A 7 -3.72 8.31 -22.87
CA LEU A 7 -4.64 8.84 -21.88
C LEU A 7 -5.52 7.74 -21.28
N GLN A 8 -6.00 6.82 -22.10
CA GLN A 8 -6.77 5.65 -21.65
C GLN A 8 -5.93 4.78 -20.70
N ALA A 9 -4.67 4.54 -21.03
CA ALA A 9 -3.72 3.82 -20.17
C ALA A 9 -3.53 4.50 -18.81
N ILE A 10 -3.29 5.82 -18.80
CA ILE A 10 -3.13 6.59 -17.55
C ILE A 10 -4.40 6.54 -16.71
N TRP A 11 -5.57 6.63 -17.34
CA TRP A 11 -6.85 6.51 -16.63
C TRP A 11 -7.04 5.12 -16.01
N ARG A 12 -6.68 4.05 -16.73
CA ARG A 12 -6.70 2.68 -16.19
C ARG A 12 -5.74 2.53 -15.01
N ILE A 13 -4.54 3.09 -15.09
CA ILE A 13 -3.57 3.10 -13.98
C ILE A 13 -4.14 3.89 -12.78
N ARG A 14 -4.80 5.02 -13.01
CA ARG A 14 -5.47 5.80 -11.96
C ARG A 14 -6.59 5.01 -11.28
N ARG A 15 -7.45 4.34 -12.04
CA ARG A 15 -8.52 3.51 -11.49
C ARG A 15 -7.96 2.37 -10.62
N LEU A 16 -6.92 1.69 -11.11
CA LEU A 16 -6.24 0.64 -10.34
C LEU A 16 -5.57 1.19 -9.08
N HIS A 17 -4.96 2.37 -9.15
CA HIS A 17 -4.38 3.05 -7.99
C HIS A 17 -5.44 3.30 -6.91
N TRP A 18 -6.61 3.83 -7.28
CA TRP A 18 -7.71 4.04 -6.34
C TRP A 18 -8.23 2.74 -5.74
N LEU A 19 -8.35 1.67 -6.53
CA LEU A 19 -8.81 0.36 -6.05
C LEU A 19 -7.78 -0.31 -5.12
N HIS A 20 -6.49 -0.04 -5.32
CA HIS A 20 -5.41 -0.70 -4.59
C HIS A 20 -5.48 -0.42 -3.08
N TYR A 21 -5.71 0.83 -2.68
CA TYR A 21 -5.78 1.23 -1.27
C TYR A 21 -6.86 0.49 -0.47
N PRO A 22 -8.15 0.49 -0.86
CA PRO A 22 -9.18 -0.22 -0.12
C PRO A 22 -8.96 -1.73 -0.15
N VAL A 23 -8.55 -2.31 -1.29
CA VAL A 23 -8.29 -3.75 -1.38
C VAL A 23 -7.16 -4.18 -0.46
N GLN A 24 -6.02 -3.48 -0.50
CA GLN A 24 -4.88 -3.81 0.35
C GLN A 24 -5.21 -3.58 1.83
N THR A 25 -5.92 -2.50 2.15
CA THR A 25 -6.34 -2.21 3.52
C THR A 25 -7.29 -3.28 4.05
N LEU A 26 -8.22 -3.78 3.23
CA LEU A 26 -9.09 -4.90 3.60
C LEU A 26 -8.28 -6.16 3.87
N VAL A 27 -7.32 -6.51 2.99
CA VAL A 27 -6.43 -7.66 3.20
C VAL A 27 -5.64 -7.53 4.51
N MET A 28 -5.05 -6.36 4.75
CA MET A 28 -4.31 -6.08 5.98
C MET A 28 -5.22 -6.15 7.20
N ALA A 29 -6.42 -5.58 7.11
CA ALA A 29 -7.41 -5.61 8.19
C ALA A 29 -7.85 -7.04 8.51
N SER A 30 -8.15 -7.86 7.50
CA SER A 30 -8.51 -9.27 7.69
C SER A 30 -7.38 -10.06 8.37
N VAL A 31 -6.13 -9.83 7.98
CA VAL A 31 -4.97 -10.47 8.63
C VAL A 31 -4.84 -10.03 10.08
N VAL A 32 -4.85 -8.72 10.33
CA VAL A 32 -4.64 -8.16 11.68
C VAL A 32 -5.79 -8.53 12.63
N LEU A 33 -7.05 -8.44 12.20
CA LEU A 33 -8.22 -8.84 12.99
C LEU A 33 -8.27 -10.35 13.18
N GLY A 34 -7.89 -11.14 12.17
CA GLY A 34 -7.78 -12.60 12.28
C GLY A 34 -6.72 -13.05 13.30
N LEU A 35 -5.61 -12.31 13.40
CA LEU A 35 -4.61 -12.51 14.47
C LEU A 35 -5.13 -11.97 15.81
N GLY A 36 -5.80 -10.82 15.80
CA GLY A 36 -6.33 -10.14 16.98
C GLY A 36 -7.44 -10.92 17.69
N SER A 37 -8.31 -11.62 16.96
CA SER A 37 -9.34 -12.49 17.54
C SER A 37 -8.80 -13.70 18.30
N ARG A 38 -7.49 -13.97 18.19
CA ARG A 38 -6.77 -14.99 18.96
C ARG A 38 -6.12 -14.42 20.22
N LEU A 39 -6.15 -13.10 20.43
CA LEU A 39 -5.70 -12.50 21.68
C LEU A 39 -6.70 -12.86 22.79
N PRO A 40 -6.22 -13.19 24.01
CA PRO A 40 -7.11 -13.40 25.13
C PRO A 40 -7.82 -12.08 25.47
N SER A 41 -9.16 -12.09 25.38
CA SER A 41 -9.98 -11.07 26.05
C SER A 41 -9.75 -11.23 27.55
N ALA A 42 -9.56 -10.14 28.29
CA ALA A 42 -9.23 -10.13 29.70
C ALA A 42 -10.38 -10.71 30.57
N ALA A 43 -10.57 -12.02 30.52
CA ALA A 43 -11.42 -12.84 31.38
C ALA A 43 -11.19 -14.33 31.04
N GLY A 44 -10.15 -14.94 31.62
CA GLY A 44 -10.15 -16.37 31.98
C GLY A 44 -10.06 -17.44 30.89
N SER A 45 -9.62 -17.17 29.65
CA SER A 45 -9.46 -18.23 28.64
C SER A 45 -7.99 -18.50 28.30
N GLU A 46 -7.57 -19.75 28.50
CA GLU A 46 -6.35 -20.34 27.91
C GLU A 46 -6.43 -20.26 26.38
N ARG A 47 -5.97 -19.15 25.80
CA ARG A 47 -5.73 -19.06 24.36
C ARG A 47 -4.33 -18.53 24.12
N VAL A 48 -3.63 -19.27 23.26
CA VAL A 48 -2.25 -19.07 22.82
C VAL A 48 -1.97 -17.59 22.60
N ALA A 49 -0.93 -17.11 23.26
CA ALA A 49 -0.51 -15.74 23.26
C ALA A 49 -0.23 -15.28 21.82
N ALA A 50 -1.13 -14.50 21.20
CA ALA A 50 -1.03 -14.07 19.79
C ALA A 50 -0.07 -12.88 19.58
N TRP A 51 0.52 -12.36 20.65
CA TRP A 51 1.52 -11.28 20.63
C TRP A 51 2.79 -11.57 19.78
N PRO A 52 3.33 -12.80 19.67
CA PRO A 52 4.48 -13.07 18.81
C PRO A 52 4.12 -12.89 17.33
N GLY A 53 2.87 -13.20 16.96
CA GLY A 53 2.36 -12.99 15.60
C GLY A 53 2.27 -11.51 15.23
N LEU A 54 1.80 -10.67 16.16
CA LEU A 54 1.75 -9.22 15.97
C LEU A 54 3.14 -8.58 15.93
N LEU A 55 4.07 -9.06 16.77
CA LEU A 55 5.48 -8.63 16.73
C LEU A 55 6.15 -9.02 15.41
N LEU A 56 5.94 -10.25 14.93
CA LEU A 56 6.44 -10.69 13.65
C LEU A 56 5.86 -9.84 12.50
N LEU A 57 4.55 -9.56 12.55
CA LEU A 57 3.90 -8.71 11.55
C LEU A 57 4.48 -7.29 11.55
N GLY A 58 4.72 -6.71 12.74
CA GLY A 58 5.39 -5.43 12.90
C GLY A 58 6.82 -5.43 12.36
N ALA A 59 7.58 -6.50 12.61
CA ALA A 59 8.95 -6.67 12.10
C ALA A 59 9.00 -6.89 10.58
N MET A 60 7.95 -7.45 9.97
CA MET A 60 7.83 -7.59 8.52
C MET A 60 7.64 -6.24 7.82
N VAL A 61 7.02 -5.24 8.47
CA VAL A 61 6.82 -3.91 7.87
C VAL A 61 8.11 -3.25 7.37
N PRO A 62 9.17 -3.07 8.19
CA PRO A 62 10.40 -2.45 7.72
C PRO A 62 11.11 -3.31 6.66
N ILE A 63 11.06 -4.65 6.78
CA ILE A 63 11.71 -5.56 5.82
C ILE A 63 11.03 -5.45 4.45
N VAL A 64 9.70 -5.60 4.41
CA VAL A 64 8.91 -5.49 3.18
C VAL A 64 9.01 -4.07 2.63
N GLY A 65 8.94 -3.04 3.49
CA GLY A 65 9.11 -1.65 3.11
C GLY A 65 10.46 -1.40 2.43
N LEU A 66 11.56 -1.91 2.99
CA LEU A 66 12.91 -1.76 2.45
C LEU A 66 13.08 -2.51 1.12
N LEU A 67 12.50 -3.71 1.00
CA LEU A 67 12.49 -4.47 -0.24
C LEU A 67 11.72 -3.73 -1.35
N LEU A 68 10.50 -3.29 -1.06
CA LEU A 68 9.67 -2.52 -1.98
C LEU A 68 10.37 -1.22 -2.40
N TYR A 69 10.97 -0.51 -1.45
CA TYR A 69 11.75 0.69 -1.71
C TYR A 69 12.91 0.41 -2.65
N SER A 70 13.70 -0.64 -2.36
CA SER A 70 14.85 -1.04 -3.16
C SER A 70 14.47 -1.40 -4.59
N VAL A 71 13.38 -2.17 -4.77
CA VAL A 71 12.85 -2.51 -6.10
C VAL A 71 12.36 -1.25 -6.80
N SER A 72 11.59 -0.40 -6.12
CA SER A 72 11.04 0.83 -6.71
C SER A 72 12.13 1.79 -7.19
N ARG A 73 13.28 1.84 -6.51
CA ARG A 73 14.44 2.66 -6.86
C ARG A 73 15.17 2.15 -8.12
N ARG A 74 15.06 0.84 -8.40
CA ARG A 74 15.66 0.20 -9.59
C ARG A 74 14.78 0.35 -10.84
N LEU A 75 13.49 0.69 -10.70
CA LEU A 75 12.59 0.95 -11.82
C LEU A 75 12.82 2.36 -12.40
N ARG A 76 13.87 2.47 -13.20
CA ARG A 76 14.24 3.69 -13.93
C ARG A 76 13.63 3.70 -15.34
N PRO A 77 13.34 4.89 -15.90
CA PRO A 77 12.93 5.01 -17.29
C PRO A 77 14.09 4.62 -18.22
N ASN A 78 13.76 4.12 -19.42
CA ASN A 78 14.75 3.98 -20.49
C ASN A 78 14.17 4.53 -21.79
N LEU A 79 14.69 5.66 -22.27
CA LEU A 79 14.21 6.32 -23.48
C LEU A 79 14.44 5.51 -24.76
N ARG A 80 15.34 4.50 -24.72
CA ARG A 80 15.55 3.58 -25.84
C ARG A 80 14.47 2.50 -25.94
N ARG A 81 13.62 2.33 -24.92
CA ARG A 81 12.52 1.36 -24.92
C ARG A 81 11.26 1.93 -25.54
N LEU A 82 10.41 1.04 -26.05
CA LEU A 82 9.09 1.38 -26.54
C LEU A 82 8.26 2.05 -25.43
N ALA A 83 7.44 3.03 -25.81
CA ALA A 83 6.62 3.79 -24.85
C ALA A 83 5.71 2.89 -24.00
N GLU A 84 5.19 1.80 -24.58
CA GLU A 84 4.36 0.81 -23.90
C GLU A 84 5.10 0.05 -22.80
N GLU A 85 6.37 -0.29 -23.02
CA GLU A 85 7.21 -0.95 -22.01
C GLU A 85 7.51 0.00 -20.85
N ASN A 86 7.86 1.24 -21.16
CA ASN A 86 8.08 2.26 -20.14
C ASN A 86 6.81 2.52 -19.31
N LEU A 87 5.64 2.50 -19.95
CA LEU A 87 4.36 2.61 -19.25
C LEU A 87 4.09 1.40 -18.34
N ARG A 88 4.45 0.18 -18.77
CA ARG A 88 4.35 -1.04 -17.94
C ARG A 88 5.24 -0.96 -16.71
N ILE A 89 6.47 -0.49 -16.88
CA ILE A 89 7.43 -0.25 -15.77
C ILE A 89 6.88 0.81 -14.82
N TYR A 90 6.35 1.91 -15.36
CA TYR A 90 5.71 2.97 -14.56
C TYR A 90 4.53 2.45 -13.74
N LYS A 91 3.67 1.62 -14.34
CA LYS A 91 2.57 0.93 -13.62
C LYS A 91 3.11 0.10 -12.47
N GLY A 92 4.17 -0.69 -12.68
CA GLY A 92 4.82 -1.49 -11.63
C GLY A 92 5.36 -0.62 -10.50
N ARG A 93 6.02 0.50 -10.84
CA ARG A 93 6.51 1.48 -9.86
C ARG A 93 5.38 2.09 -9.03
N ILE A 94 4.27 2.47 -9.66
CA ILE A 94 3.09 2.97 -8.94
C ILE A 94 2.54 1.92 -7.99
N PHE A 95 2.41 0.67 -8.45
CA PHE A 95 1.91 -0.42 -7.62
C PHE A 95 2.79 -0.61 -6.36
N LEU A 96 4.11 -0.72 -6.53
CA LEU A 96 5.07 -0.85 -5.43
C LEU A 96 4.99 0.33 -4.45
N ARG A 97 4.91 1.56 -4.98
CA ARG A 97 4.79 2.77 -4.16
C ARG A 97 3.48 2.79 -3.37
N ASN A 98 2.35 2.43 -4.00
CA ASN A 98 1.07 2.37 -3.29
C ASN A 98 1.13 1.32 -2.18
N SER A 99 1.73 0.16 -2.43
CA SER A 99 1.90 -0.88 -1.42
C SER A 99 2.75 -0.41 -0.23
N LEU A 100 3.82 0.33 -0.51
CA LEU A 100 4.68 0.92 0.51
C LEU A 100 3.95 1.99 1.35
N LEU A 101 3.15 2.84 0.72
CA LEU A 101 2.38 3.86 1.43
C LEU A 101 1.23 3.24 2.24
N CYS A 102 0.58 2.21 1.71
CA CYS A 102 -0.52 1.53 2.39
C CYS A 102 -0.03 0.73 3.61
N LEU A 103 1.24 0.30 3.64
CA LEU A 103 1.87 -0.30 4.83
C LEU A 103 1.86 0.63 6.05
N LEU A 104 1.77 1.95 5.88
CA LEU A 104 1.66 2.92 6.97
C LEU A 104 0.35 2.74 7.78
N ILE A 105 -0.66 2.11 7.19
CA ILE A 105 -1.93 1.82 7.88
C ILE A 105 -1.76 0.63 8.85
N LEU A 106 -0.83 -0.29 8.60
CA LEU A 106 -0.65 -1.49 9.42
C LEU A 106 -0.41 -1.21 10.91
N PRO A 107 0.54 -0.34 11.31
CA PRO A 107 0.79 -0.09 12.72
C PRO A 107 -0.42 0.52 13.45
N LEU A 108 -1.20 1.37 12.78
CA LEU A 108 -2.44 1.92 13.33
C LEU A 108 -3.49 0.83 13.54
N LEU A 109 -3.59 -0.11 12.60
CA LEU A 109 -4.53 -1.22 12.66
C LEU A 109 -4.16 -2.23 13.74
N VAL A 110 -2.86 -2.47 13.94
CA VAL A 110 -2.34 -3.25 15.07
C VAL A 110 -2.61 -2.54 16.39
N SER A 111 -2.37 -1.23 16.47
CA SER A 111 -2.69 -0.42 17.65
C SER A 111 -4.17 -0.52 18.00
N TYR A 112 -5.06 -0.36 17.01
CA TYR A 112 -6.50 -0.50 17.19
C TYR A 112 -6.90 -1.86 17.79
N VAL A 113 -6.31 -2.97 17.32
CA VAL A 113 -6.60 -4.29 17.88
C VAL A 113 -6.17 -4.43 19.34
N LEU A 114 -5.14 -3.68 19.76
CA LEU A 114 -4.65 -3.71 21.14
C LEU A 114 -5.44 -2.77 22.06
N THR A 115 -5.76 -1.56 21.59
CA THR A 115 -6.36 -0.49 22.41
C THR A 115 -7.87 -0.35 22.25
N HIS A 116 -8.43 -0.85 21.14
CA HIS A 116 -9.80 -0.61 20.69
C HIS A 116 -10.17 0.88 20.59
N GLY A 117 -9.18 1.76 20.44
CA GLY A 117 -9.39 3.19 20.39
C GLY A 117 -10.03 3.64 19.07
N THR A 118 -11.03 4.50 19.16
CA THR A 118 -11.75 5.00 17.97
C THR A 118 -10.91 5.96 17.13
N LEU A 119 -9.92 6.62 17.74
CA LEU A 119 -9.02 7.55 17.07
C LEU A 119 -8.12 6.83 16.05
N GLU A 120 -7.64 5.63 16.34
CA GLU A 120 -6.84 4.84 15.42
C GLU A 120 -7.61 4.51 14.14
N LEU A 121 -8.90 4.19 14.27
CA LEU A 121 -9.78 3.90 13.15
C LEU A 121 -10.03 5.14 12.29
N VAL A 122 -10.25 6.30 12.92
CA VAL A 122 -10.39 7.59 12.23
C VAL A 122 -9.10 7.92 11.47
N CYS A 123 -7.94 7.76 12.10
CA CYS A 123 -6.64 7.96 11.44
C CYS A 123 -6.44 7.02 10.25
N CYS A 124 -6.84 5.74 10.37
CA CYS A 124 -6.82 4.80 9.24
C CYS A 124 -7.69 5.29 8.09
N GLY A 125 -8.91 5.74 8.37
CA GLY A 125 -9.83 6.28 7.36
C GLY A 125 -9.28 7.51 6.66
N ILE A 126 -8.68 8.44 7.43
CA ILE A 126 -8.04 9.64 6.88
C ILE A 126 -6.89 9.26 5.95
N LEU A 127 -5.99 8.37 6.38
CA LEU A 127 -4.86 7.92 5.56
C LEU A 127 -5.33 7.22 4.27
N LEU A 128 -6.40 6.42 4.36
CA LEU A 128 -6.97 5.71 3.21
C LEU A 128 -7.51 6.67 2.14
N LEU A 129 -7.95 7.87 2.52
CA LEU A 129 -8.43 8.90 1.60
C LEU A 129 -7.29 9.81 1.11
N VAL A 130 -6.45 10.28 2.04
CA VAL A 130 -5.41 11.29 1.76
C VAL A 130 -4.29 10.72 0.90
N LEU A 131 -3.82 9.50 1.17
CA LEU A 131 -2.70 8.90 0.44
C LEU A 131 -2.99 8.72 -1.07
N PRO A 132 -4.12 8.12 -1.49
CA PRO A 132 -4.46 8.05 -2.91
C PRO A 132 -4.68 9.42 -3.54
N LEU A 133 -5.25 10.38 -2.80
CA LEU A 133 -5.47 11.73 -3.33
C LEU A 133 -4.14 12.43 -3.65
N LEU A 134 -3.19 12.42 -2.71
CA LEU A 134 -1.89 13.08 -2.87
C LEU A 134 -0.99 12.42 -3.90
N THR A 135 -1.17 11.11 -4.11
CA THR A 135 -0.26 10.33 -4.97
C THR A 135 -0.89 9.88 -6.29
N ALA A 136 -2.07 10.42 -6.61
CA ALA A 136 -2.82 10.09 -7.82
C ALA A 136 -1.94 10.18 -9.09
N PRO A 137 -1.92 9.13 -9.94
CA PRO A 137 -1.15 9.16 -11.17
C PRO A 137 -1.76 10.16 -12.17
N SER A 138 -0.88 10.89 -12.85
CA SER A 138 -1.24 11.90 -13.84
C SER A 138 -0.22 11.91 -14.98
N PRO A 139 -0.59 12.42 -16.18
CA PRO A 139 0.35 12.55 -17.29
C PRO A 139 1.61 13.34 -16.93
N LYS A 140 1.44 14.43 -16.15
CA LYS A 140 2.55 15.25 -15.64
C LYS A 140 3.51 14.45 -14.74
N ASN A 141 2.99 13.54 -13.93
CA ASN A 141 3.81 12.68 -13.06
C ASN A 141 4.56 11.61 -13.87
N TYR A 142 3.97 11.11 -14.95
CA TYR A 142 4.63 10.20 -15.88
C TYR A 142 5.77 10.89 -16.63
N GLN A 143 5.53 12.08 -17.18
CA GLN A 143 6.56 12.87 -17.87
C GLN A 143 7.74 13.22 -16.94
N ARG A 144 7.45 13.67 -15.72
CA ARG A 144 8.50 13.93 -14.72
C ARG A 144 9.34 12.69 -14.40
N TRP A 145 8.72 11.51 -14.37
CA TRP A 145 9.45 10.26 -14.17
C TRP A 145 10.26 9.84 -15.40
N LEU A 146 9.78 10.09 -16.62
CA LEU A 146 10.55 9.79 -17.83
C LEU A 146 11.83 10.63 -17.94
N LEU A 147 11.82 11.84 -17.38
CA LEU A 147 12.92 12.79 -17.41
C LEU A 147 13.89 12.67 -16.22
N SER A 148 13.60 11.80 -15.25
CA SER A 148 14.42 11.57 -14.04
C SER A 148 15.34 10.37 -14.19
#